data_AF-A0A369T4F9-F1
#
_entry.id   AF-A0A369T4F9-F1
#
_cell.length_a   1.000
_cell.length_b   1.000
_cell.length_c   1.000
_cell.angle_alpha   90.00
_cell.angle_beta   90.00
_cell.angle_gamma   90.00
#
_symmetry.space_group_name_H-M   'P 1'
#
loop_
_entity.id
_entity.type
_entity.pdbx_description
1 polymer ?
#
loop_
_entity_poly.entity_id
_entity_poly.type
_entity_poly.pdbx_seq_one_letter_code
_entity_poly.pdbx_strand_id
1 'polypeptide(L)'
;MRGRVSAYLMSALKRYFGEEKGERIAEILERSGIFCFDDLSSDVPDDLIELMEVTRSEFNGFLEEYGPQAIARLKERVNELLERVRELKTQMDWARERILKGVEARASSKSIFMRELEVVMGIISSLISSVQLCCGREATLDGGRMEIYSKPLREAAERLRRICSIDDEFSGQLSEVATSLDRIAGLPGGLTAGDLIDLLSYALSLLSDVRRARGGVELDKESLILENIILKSRLVSLICQKICD
;
A
#
# COMPACT_ATOMS: atom_id res chain seq x y z
N MET A 1 -12.65 37.94 32.85
CA MET A 1 -13.77 37.22 32.19
C MET A 1 -14.04 35.97 33.02
N ARG A 2 -15.14 35.92 33.78
CA ARG A 2 -15.51 34.70 34.53
C ARG A 2 -16.11 33.72 33.51
N GLY A 3 -15.46 32.56 33.36
CA GLY A 3 -15.48 31.75 32.14
C GLY A 3 -16.68 30.82 32.04
N ARG A 4 -17.02 30.44 30.81
CA ARG A 4 -17.94 29.33 30.51
C ARG A 4 -17.25 28.00 30.80
N VAL A 5 -18.03 26.95 31.02
CA VAL A 5 -17.53 25.57 31.01
C VAL A 5 -16.74 25.30 29.72
N SER A 6 -15.58 24.66 29.85
CA SER A 6 -14.71 24.33 28.73
C SER A 6 -15.46 23.52 27.67
N ALA A 7 -15.16 23.78 26.40
CA ALA A 7 -15.81 23.09 25.29
C ALA A 7 -15.65 21.56 25.37
N TYR A 8 -14.54 21.09 25.93
CA TYR A 8 -14.27 19.68 26.15
C TYR A 8 -15.19 19.06 27.22
N LEU A 9 -15.34 19.71 28.39
CA LEU A 9 -16.26 19.25 29.44
C LEU A 9 -17.72 19.28 28.97
N MET A 10 -18.13 20.35 28.28
CA MET A 10 -19.46 20.47 27.67
C MET A 10 -19.74 19.32 26.69
N SER A 11 -18.79 19.05 25.78
CA SER A 11 -18.94 17.99 24.77
C SER A 11 -19.03 16.60 25.41
N ALA A 12 -18.24 16.34 26.45
CA ALA A 12 -18.26 15.08 27.17
C ALA A 12 -19.57 14.87 27.92
N LEU A 13 -20.09 15.90 28.59
CA LEU A 13 -21.38 15.86 29.28
C LEU A 13 -22.53 15.58 28.30
N LYS A 14 -22.57 16.29 27.17
CA LYS A 14 -23.55 16.05 26.10
C LYS A 14 -23.47 14.63 25.55
N ARG A 15 -22.25 14.10 25.39
CA ARG A 15 -22.03 12.76 24.85
C ARG A 15 -22.46 11.65 25.80
N TYR A 16 -22.25 11.82 27.11
CA TYR A 16 -22.55 10.80 28.10
C TYR A 16 -24.01 10.87 28.60
N PHE A 17 -24.50 12.07 28.92
CA PHE A 17 -25.83 12.26 29.50
C PHE A 17 -26.91 12.65 28.47
N GLY A 18 -26.53 12.91 27.22
CA GLY A 18 -27.41 13.43 26.18
C GLY A 18 -27.35 14.95 26.07
N GLU A 19 -27.79 15.50 24.94
CA GLU A 19 -27.54 16.90 24.56
C GLU A 19 -28.19 17.90 25.53
N GLU A 20 -29.49 17.73 25.82
CA GLU A 20 -30.26 18.61 26.71
C GLU A 20 -29.84 18.45 28.19
N LYS A 21 -29.66 17.21 28.66
CA LYS A 21 -29.24 16.94 30.05
C LYS A 21 -27.80 17.39 30.29
N GLY A 22 -26.92 17.22 29.30
CA GLY A 22 -25.53 17.67 29.35
C GLY A 22 -25.39 19.20 29.45
N GLU A 23 -26.24 19.97 28.76
CA GLU A 23 -26.28 21.44 28.89
C GLU A 23 -26.74 21.87 30.29
N ARG A 24 -27.81 21.27 30.81
CA ARG A 24 -28.31 21.57 32.16
C ARG A 24 -27.25 21.27 33.22
N ILE A 25 -26.56 20.13 33.12
CA ILE A 25 -25.46 19.77 34.03
C ILE A 25 -24.32 20.78 33.92
N ALA A 26 -23.94 21.20 32.71
CA ALA A 26 -22.89 22.19 32.52
C ALA A 26 -23.23 23.55 33.13
N GLU A 27 -24.49 24.01 33.03
CA GLU A 27 -24.93 25.24 33.69
C GLU A 27 -24.84 25.15 35.22
N ILE A 28 -25.16 23.99 35.79
CA ILE A 28 -25.07 23.74 37.24
C ILE A 28 -23.60 23.77 37.69
N LEU A 29 -22.70 23.12 36.94
CA LEU A 29 -21.27 23.14 37.20
C LEU A 29 -20.68 24.57 37.10
N GLU A 30 -21.11 25.35 36.10
CA GLU A 30 -20.70 26.75 35.94
C GLU A 30 -21.08 27.60 37.16
N ARG A 31 -22.31 27.44 37.66
CA ARG A 31 -22.80 28.14 38.86
C ARG A 31 -22.05 27.74 40.12
N SER A 32 -21.56 26.50 40.18
CA SER A 32 -20.74 25.96 41.27
C SER A 32 -19.26 26.28 41.14
N GLY A 33 -18.84 27.02 40.10
CA GLY A 33 -17.46 27.42 39.91
C GLY A 33 -16.56 26.34 39.31
N ILE A 34 -17.14 25.31 38.69
CA ILE A 34 -16.43 24.23 38.01
C ILE A 34 -16.48 24.50 36.52
N PHE A 35 -15.33 24.77 35.92
CA PHE A 35 -15.24 25.21 34.53
C PHE A 35 -14.53 24.17 33.65
N CYS A 36 -13.71 23.30 34.21
CA CYS A 36 -13.01 22.25 33.47
C CYS A 36 -12.89 20.93 34.24
N PHE A 37 -12.37 19.89 33.58
CA PHE A 37 -12.15 18.59 34.22
C PHE A 37 -11.11 18.63 35.34
N ASP A 38 -10.19 19.60 35.33
CA ASP A 38 -9.21 19.75 36.41
C ASP A 38 -9.86 20.32 37.69
N ASP A 39 -11.01 20.98 37.56
CA ASP A 39 -11.82 21.46 38.70
C ASP A 39 -12.73 20.35 39.26
N LEU A 40 -12.90 19.25 38.53
CA LEU A 40 -13.66 18.07 38.95
C LEU A 40 -12.75 17.13 39.76
N SER A 41 -12.73 17.32 41.08
CA SER A 41 -12.13 16.34 41.99
C SER A 41 -13.02 15.10 42.13
N SER A 42 -12.45 13.99 42.61
CA SER A 42 -13.21 12.78 42.98
C SER A 42 -14.26 13.01 44.08
N ASP A 43 -14.19 14.15 44.77
CA ASP A 43 -15.01 14.50 45.93
C ASP A 43 -16.01 15.62 45.60
N VAL A 44 -16.69 15.51 44.46
CA VAL A 44 -17.85 16.36 44.16
C VAL A 44 -18.88 16.22 45.31
N PRO A 45 -19.38 17.30 45.91
CA PRO A 45 -20.37 17.21 47.00
C PRO A 45 -21.65 16.50 46.57
N ASP A 46 -22.26 15.71 47.44
CA ASP A 46 -23.52 15.00 47.14
C ASP A 46 -24.64 15.98 46.80
N ASP A 47 -24.68 17.16 47.45
CA ASP A 47 -25.61 18.25 47.13
C ASP A 47 -25.53 18.69 45.66
N LEU A 48 -24.33 18.69 45.08
CA LEU A 48 -24.11 19.06 43.69
C LEU A 48 -24.55 17.94 42.73
N ILE A 49 -24.40 16.69 43.15
CA ILE A 49 -24.84 15.50 42.39
C ILE A 49 -26.36 15.42 42.36
N GLU A 50 -27.01 15.71 43.49
CA GLU A 50 -28.47 15.82 43.57
C GLU A 50 -29.00 16.95 42.68
N LEU A 51 -28.34 18.12 42.67
CA LEU A 51 -28.71 19.23 41.79
C LEU A 51 -28.62 18.87 40.30
N MET A 52 -27.68 18.01 39.92
CA MET A 52 -27.49 17.54 38.55
C MET A 52 -28.51 16.45 38.13
N GLU A 53 -29.39 16.01 39.03
CA GLU A 53 -30.37 14.95 38.76
C GLU A 53 -29.71 13.66 38.20
N VAL A 54 -28.53 13.32 38.73
CA VAL A 54 -27.77 12.11 38.39
C VAL A 54 -27.41 11.34 39.65
N THR A 55 -27.26 10.03 39.54
CA THR A 55 -26.76 9.23 40.65
C THR A 55 -25.23 9.36 40.78
N ARG A 56 -24.70 9.17 42.00
CA ARG A 56 -23.25 9.09 42.24
C ARG A 56 -22.57 8.07 41.32
N SER A 57 -23.23 6.94 41.07
CA SER A 57 -22.73 5.88 40.20
C SER A 57 -22.61 6.34 38.75
N GLU A 58 -23.61 7.02 38.19
CA GLU A 58 -23.57 7.55 36.83
C GLU A 58 -22.50 8.64 36.69
N PHE A 59 -22.37 9.50 37.70
CA PHE A 59 -21.36 10.56 37.69
C PHE A 59 -19.93 10.00 37.79
N ASN A 60 -19.72 8.98 38.62
CA ASN A 60 -18.44 8.28 38.68
C ASN A 60 -18.13 7.56 37.36
N GLY A 61 -19.12 6.94 36.72
CA GLY A 61 -18.96 6.33 35.38
C GLY A 61 -18.55 7.36 34.32
N PHE A 62 -19.13 8.56 34.35
CA PHE A 62 -18.72 9.67 33.50
C PHE A 62 -17.24 10.05 33.71
N LEU A 63 -16.80 10.18 34.97
CA LEU A 63 -15.41 10.50 35.30
C LEU A 63 -14.43 9.39 34.91
N GLU A 64 -14.85 8.12 35.00
CA GLU A 64 -14.04 6.98 34.55
C GLU A 64 -13.85 6.93 33.03
N GLU A 65 -14.85 7.37 32.26
CA GLU A 65 -14.81 7.32 30.80
C GLU A 65 -14.19 8.58 30.18
N TYR A 66 -14.48 9.75 30.73
CA TYR A 66 -14.10 11.06 30.14
C TYR A 66 -13.15 11.89 31.01
N GLY A 67 -12.99 11.52 32.29
CA GLY A 67 -12.22 12.31 33.25
C GLY A 67 -10.69 12.18 33.10
N PRO A 68 -9.92 12.91 33.94
CA PRO A 68 -8.46 12.94 33.89
C PRO A 68 -7.81 11.56 34.03
N GLN A 69 -8.44 10.66 34.80
CA GLN A 69 -7.97 9.28 34.99
C GLN A 69 -8.08 8.44 33.72
N ALA A 70 -9.12 8.64 32.90
CA ALA A 70 -9.27 7.99 31.60
C ALA A 70 -8.15 8.41 30.64
N ILE A 71 -7.83 9.72 30.62
CA ILE A 71 -6.75 10.29 29.83
C ILE A 71 -5.38 9.76 30.29
N ALA A 72 -5.15 9.63 31.59
CA ALA A 72 -3.93 9.04 32.14
C ALA A 72 -3.76 7.57 31.71
N ARG A 73 -4.80 6.74 31.83
CA ARG A 73 -4.80 5.34 31.36
C ARG A 73 -4.57 5.24 29.86
N LEU A 74 -5.17 6.13 29.07
CA LEU A 74 -4.94 6.20 27.62
C LEU A 74 -3.49 6.57 27.30
N LYS A 75 -2.89 7.53 28.01
CA LYS A 75 -1.47 7.90 27.85
C LYS A 75 -0.54 6.75 28.18
N GLU A 76 -0.78 6.02 29.28
CA GLU A 76 0.00 4.83 29.65
C GLU A 76 -0.08 3.76 28.57
N ARG A 77 -1.29 3.48 28.07
CA ARG A 77 -1.50 2.47 27.02
C ARG A 77 -0.89 2.87 25.68
N VAL A 78 -0.92 4.16 25.33
CA VAL A 78 -0.24 4.69 24.15
C VAL A 78 1.27 4.54 24.29
N ASN A 79 1.84 4.82 25.47
CA ASN A 79 3.27 4.63 25.71
C ASN A 79 3.67 3.14 25.62
N GLU A 80 2.87 2.24 26.19
CA GLU A 80 3.12 0.79 26.08
C GLU A 80 3.08 0.32 24.62
N LEU A 81 2.11 0.79 23.84
CA LEU A 81 2.02 0.48 22.41
C LEU A 81 3.20 1.07 21.62
N LEU A 82 3.65 2.28 21.95
CA LEU A 82 4.82 2.89 21.32
C LEU A 82 6.09 2.08 21.56
N GLU A 83 6.31 1.59 22.77
CA GLU A 83 7.45 0.72 23.08
C GLU A 83 7.37 -0.61 22.32
N ARG A 84 6.20 -1.27 22.28
CA ARG A 84 6.02 -2.49 21.46
C ARG A 84 6.29 -2.26 19.98
N VAL A 85 5.88 -1.11 19.42
CA VAL A 85 6.16 -0.76 18.03
C VAL A 85 7.66 -0.56 17.81
N ARG A 86 8.39 0.05 18.76
CA ARG A 86 9.85 0.21 18.70
C ARG A 86 10.56 -1.15 18.73
N GLU A 87 10.12 -2.05 19.61
CA GLU A 87 10.66 -3.41 19.70
C GLU A 87 10.42 -4.19 18.40
N LEU A 88 9.19 -4.19 17.88
CA LEU A 88 8.84 -4.84 16.62
C LEU A 88 9.64 -4.28 15.44
N LYS A 89 9.81 -2.96 15.37
CA LYS A 89 10.65 -2.33 14.33
C LYS A 89 12.09 -2.83 14.40
N THR A 90 12.66 -2.89 15.61
CA THR A 90 14.02 -3.40 15.83
C THR A 90 14.15 -4.87 15.40
N GLN A 91 13.16 -5.70 15.73
CA GLN A 91 13.10 -7.09 15.29
C GLN A 91 12.97 -7.23 13.77
N MET A 92 12.16 -6.38 13.13
CA MET A 92 12.02 -6.35 11.67
C MET A 92 13.32 -5.92 10.99
N ASP A 93 13.99 -4.88 11.50
CA ASP A 93 15.26 -4.41 10.96
C ASP A 93 16.35 -5.49 11.10
N TRP A 94 16.42 -6.18 12.24
CA TRP A 94 17.32 -7.31 12.45
C TRP A 94 17.01 -8.50 11.52
N ALA A 95 15.73 -8.85 11.33
CA ALA A 95 15.31 -9.91 10.42
C ALA A 95 15.65 -9.55 8.97
N ARG A 96 15.42 -8.30 8.57
CA ARG A 96 15.78 -7.78 7.25
C ARG A 96 17.29 -7.84 7.02
N GLU A 97 18.10 -7.43 8.00
CA GLU A 97 19.56 -7.47 7.91
C GLU A 97 20.08 -8.91 7.82
N ARG A 98 19.49 -9.86 8.57
CA ARG A 98 19.82 -11.29 8.46
C ARG A 98 19.42 -11.89 7.12
N ILE A 99 18.27 -11.49 6.55
CA ILE A 99 17.87 -11.92 5.22
C ILE A 99 18.83 -11.34 4.18
N LEU A 100 19.17 -10.06 4.25
CA LEU A 100 20.14 -9.43 3.35
C LEU A 100 21.51 -10.11 3.42
N LYS A 101 22.06 -10.31 4.62
CA LYS A 101 23.32 -11.03 4.83
C LYS A 101 23.26 -12.49 4.40
N GLY A 102 22.12 -13.17 4.62
CA GLY A 102 21.90 -14.56 4.19
C GLY A 102 21.74 -14.71 2.68
N VAL A 103 21.18 -13.70 2.01
CA VAL A 103 21.04 -13.62 0.55
C VAL A 103 22.38 -13.27 -0.10
N GLU A 104 23.17 -12.37 0.50
CA GLU A 104 24.50 -11.99 0.03
C GLU A 104 25.54 -13.10 0.22
N ALA A 105 25.48 -13.86 1.33
CA ALA A 105 26.42 -14.95 1.61
C ALA A 105 26.19 -16.24 0.79
N ARG A 106 25.10 -16.35 0.00
CA ARG A 106 24.76 -17.54 -0.82
C ARG A 106 24.51 -17.25 -2.30
N ALA A 107 24.78 -16.03 -2.77
CA ALA A 107 24.52 -15.67 -4.15
C ALA A 107 25.62 -16.17 -5.11
N SER A 108 25.40 -17.35 -5.70
CA SER A 108 25.99 -17.62 -7.03
C SER A 108 25.39 -16.62 -8.03
N SER A 109 26.11 -16.34 -9.13
CA SER A 109 25.61 -15.52 -10.26
C SER A 109 24.20 -15.94 -10.73
N LYS A 110 23.87 -17.24 -10.59
CA LYS A 110 22.55 -17.81 -10.87
C LYS A 110 21.43 -17.29 -9.95
N SER A 111 21.68 -16.98 -8.66
CA SER A 111 20.63 -16.47 -7.77
C SER A 111 20.33 -14.98 -7.99
N ILE A 112 21.34 -14.18 -8.32
CA ILE A 112 21.19 -12.76 -8.69
C ILE A 112 20.39 -12.65 -9.99
N PHE A 113 20.75 -13.46 -10.98
CA PHE A 113 20.03 -13.57 -12.25
C PHE A 113 18.54 -13.86 -12.03
N MET A 114 18.23 -14.94 -11.28
CA MET A 114 16.84 -15.36 -11.05
C MET A 114 16.04 -14.32 -10.26
N ARG A 115 16.67 -13.68 -9.26
CA ARG A 115 16.01 -12.64 -8.47
C ARG A 115 15.66 -11.40 -9.30
N GLU A 116 16.61 -10.88 -10.07
CA GLU A 116 16.34 -9.70 -10.91
C GLU A 116 15.33 -10.04 -12.02
N LEU A 117 15.38 -11.25 -12.58
CA LEU A 117 14.39 -11.73 -13.55
C LEU A 117 12.98 -11.78 -12.95
N GLU A 118 12.82 -12.30 -11.72
CA GLU A 118 11.53 -12.31 -11.01
C GLU A 118 11.00 -10.91 -10.73
N VAL A 119 11.88 -9.96 -10.37
CA VAL A 119 11.50 -8.56 -10.16
C VAL A 119 10.99 -7.94 -11.46
N VAL A 120 11.68 -8.16 -12.58
CA VAL A 120 11.23 -7.66 -13.90
C VAL A 120 9.87 -8.23 -14.27
N MET A 121 9.69 -9.55 -14.14
CA MET A 121 8.41 -10.20 -14.42
C MET A 121 7.28 -9.63 -13.53
N GLY A 122 7.58 -9.32 -12.27
CA GLY A 122 6.64 -8.67 -11.35
C GLY A 122 6.23 -7.26 -11.79
N ILE A 123 7.18 -6.45 -12.27
CA ILE A 123 6.90 -5.11 -12.81
C ILE A 123 5.97 -5.21 -14.03
N ILE A 124 6.28 -6.10 -14.98
CA ILE A 124 5.50 -6.28 -16.20
C ILE A 124 4.08 -6.77 -15.88
N SER A 125 3.93 -7.75 -14.97
CA SER A 125 2.63 -8.26 -14.53
C SER A 125 1.78 -7.17 -13.84
N SER A 126 2.41 -6.34 -13.01
CA SER A 126 1.76 -5.21 -12.35
C SER A 126 1.28 -4.16 -13.36
N LEU A 127 2.07 -3.88 -14.39
CA LEU A 127 1.68 -2.99 -15.48
C LEU A 127 0.48 -3.52 -16.26
N ILE A 128 0.48 -4.80 -16.64
CA ILE A 128 -0.65 -5.44 -17.32
C ILE A 128 -1.93 -5.30 -16.47
N SER A 129 -1.84 -5.64 -15.18
CA SER A 129 -2.97 -5.56 -14.26
C SER A 129 -3.48 -4.12 -14.11
N SER A 130 -2.57 -3.15 -14.00
CA SER A 130 -2.90 -1.72 -13.90
C SER A 130 -3.63 -1.22 -15.15
N VAL A 131 -3.17 -1.59 -16.34
CA VAL A 131 -3.81 -1.20 -17.60
C VAL A 131 -5.19 -1.85 -17.73
N GLN A 132 -5.34 -3.12 -17.35
CA GLN A 132 -6.63 -3.83 -17.37
C GLN A 132 -7.66 -3.22 -16.41
N LEU A 133 -7.23 -2.74 -15.24
CA LEU A 133 -8.11 -2.12 -14.24
C LEU A 133 -8.50 -0.70 -14.63
N CYS A 134 -7.57 0.06 -15.21
CA CYS A 134 -7.74 1.49 -15.44
C CYS A 134 -8.26 1.85 -16.85
N CYS A 135 -8.16 0.94 -17.81
CA CYS A 135 -8.48 1.20 -19.21
C CYS A 135 -9.32 0.07 -19.83
N GLY A 136 -10.36 0.41 -20.59
CA GLY A 136 -10.98 -0.53 -21.52
C GLY A 136 -9.99 -0.84 -22.66
N ARG A 137 -10.01 -2.07 -23.22
CA ARG A 137 -9.01 -2.51 -24.23
C ARG A 137 -8.88 -1.54 -25.42
N GLU A 138 -9.98 -0.95 -25.87
CA GLU A 138 -9.99 -0.05 -27.03
C GLU A 138 -9.56 1.39 -26.69
N ALA A 139 -9.33 1.71 -25.41
CA ALA A 139 -8.95 3.05 -25.00
C ALA A 139 -7.54 3.39 -25.52
N THR A 140 -7.44 4.48 -26.27
CA THR A 140 -6.14 5.02 -26.70
C THR A 140 -5.37 5.56 -25.50
N LEU A 141 -4.10 5.17 -25.41
CA LEU A 141 -3.14 5.72 -24.46
C LEU A 141 -2.50 6.95 -25.09
N ASP A 142 -2.93 8.12 -24.62
CA ASP A 142 -2.33 9.40 -24.97
C ASP A 142 -0.94 9.57 -24.29
N GLY A 143 -0.22 10.62 -24.66
CA GLY A 143 1.13 10.87 -24.15
C GLY A 143 1.20 10.97 -22.62
N GLY A 144 0.18 11.53 -21.97
CA GLY A 144 0.12 11.65 -20.51
C GLY A 144 -0.07 10.31 -19.81
N ARG A 145 -0.93 9.42 -20.36
CA ARG A 145 -1.09 8.06 -19.82
C ARG A 145 0.13 7.18 -20.09
N MET A 146 0.74 7.30 -21.27
CA MET A 146 1.97 6.57 -21.58
C MET A 146 3.14 6.98 -20.69
N GLU A 147 3.22 8.25 -20.27
CA GLU A 147 4.24 8.73 -19.34
C GLU A 147 4.20 8.00 -17.99
N ILE A 148 3.00 7.70 -17.47
CA ILE A 148 2.81 6.94 -16.22
C ILE A 148 3.43 5.54 -16.31
N TYR A 149 3.27 4.87 -17.45
CA TYR A 149 3.78 3.52 -17.67
C TYR A 149 5.26 3.49 -18.10
N SER A 150 5.78 4.60 -18.65
CA SER A 150 7.14 4.68 -19.18
C SER A 150 8.23 4.42 -18.12
N LYS A 151 8.06 4.93 -16.89
CA LYS A 151 9.06 4.81 -15.83
C LYS A 151 9.24 3.36 -15.35
N PRO A 152 8.18 2.61 -15.01
CA PRO A 152 8.31 1.18 -14.70
C PRO A 152 8.88 0.35 -15.86
N LEU A 153 8.54 0.69 -17.11
CA LEU A 153 9.07 -0.01 -18.29
C LEU A 153 10.59 0.18 -18.43
N ARG A 154 11.09 1.40 -18.22
CA ARG A 154 12.53 1.70 -18.22
C ARG A 154 13.25 0.99 -17.07
N GLU A 155 12.66 0.95 -15.89
CA GLU A 155 13.22 0.20 -14.76
C GLU A 155 13.35 -1.30 -15.10
N ALA A 156 12.31 -1.88 -15.70
CA ALA A 156 12.34 -3.26 -16.17
C ALA A 156 13.44 -3.49 -17.22
N ALA A 157 13.60 -2.59 -18.20
CA ALA A 157 14.63 -2.66 -19.23
C ALA A 157 16.07 -2.57 -18.64
N GLU A 158 16.31 -1.63 -17.73
CA GLU A 158 17.61 -1.49 -17.05
C GLU A 158 17.98 -2.74 -16.24
N ARG A 159 17.01 -3.31 -15.52
CA ARG A 159 17.20 -4.56 -14.76
C ARG A 159 17.54 -5.73 -15.67
N LEU A 160 16.86 -5.87 -16.80
CA LEU A 160 17.17 -6.89 -17.82
C LEU A 160 18.60 -6.74 -18.33
N ARG A 161 19.06 -5.52 -18.63
CA ARG A 161 20.45 -5.28 -19.07
C ARG A 161 21.48 -5.68 -18.03
N ARG A 162 21.21 -5.44 -16.74
CA ARG A 162 22.11 -5.85 -15.66
C ARG A 162 22.25 -7.36 -15.58
N ILE A 163 21.19 -8.12 -15.86
CA ILE A 163 21.29 -9.59 -15.90
C ILE A 163 21.85 -10.14 -17.21
N CYS A 164 21.78 -9.41 -18.32
CA CYS A 164 22.48 -9.79 -19.57
C CYS A 164 23.99 -9.93 -19.35
N SER A 165 24.60 -9.03 -18.56
CA SER A 165 26.04 -9.09 -18.25
C SER A 165 26.44 -10.23 -17.32
N ILE A 166 25.47 -10.98 -16.78
CA ILE A 166 25.68 -12.08 -15.83
C ILE A 166 25.51 -13.44 -16.53
N ASP A 167 24.91 -13.47 -17.73
CA ASP A 167 24.48 -14.70 -18.40
C ASP A 167 24.58 -14.63 -19.92
N ASP A 168 25.58 -15.29 -20.49
CA ASP A 168 25.80 -15.33 -21.94
C ASP A 168 24.72 -16.13 -22.69
N GLU A 169 24.14 -17.16 -22.05
CA GLU A 169 23.22 -18.12 -22.69
C GLU A 169 21.91 -17.47 -23.17
N PHE A 170 21.33 -16.60 -22.33
CA PHE A 170 20.06 -15.91 -22.61
C PHE A 170 20.24 -14.41 -22.88
N SER A 171 21.50 -13.93 -22.97
CA SER A 171 21.84 -12.52 -23.16
C SER A 171 21.11 -11.86 -24.35
N GLY A 172 20.98 -12.58 -25.46
CA GLY A 172 20.27 -12.14 -26.66
C GLY A 172 18.79 -11.88 -26.41
N GLN A 173 18.06 -12.87 -25.87
CA GLN A 173 16.63 -12.74 -25.58
C GLN A 173 16.34 -11.65 -24.55
N LEU A 174 17.17 -11.56 -23.50
CA LEU A 174 17.03 -10.54 -22.45
C LEU A 174 17.28 -9.13 -23.01
N SER A 175 18.26 -8.97 -23.91
CA SER A 175 18.56 -7.71 -24.60
C SER A 175 17.45 -7.29 -25.56
N GLU A 176 16.85 -8.24 -26.28
CA GLU A 176 15.69 -8.00 -27.15
C GLU A 176 14.48 -7.52 -26.36
N VAL A 177 14.17 -8.16 -25.23
CA VAL A 177 13.08 -7.73 -24.35
C VAL A 177 13.37 -6.35 -23.76
N ALA A 178 14.59 -6.09 -23.28
CA ALA A 178 14.97 -4.78 -22.74
C ALA A 178 14.82 -3.66 -23.78
N THR A 179 15.31 -3.89 -25.00
CA THR A 179 15.15 -2.96 -26.13
C THR A 179 13.67 -2.73 -26.47
N SER A 180 12.86 -3.78 -26.42
CA SER A 180 11.42 -3.69 -26.70
C SER A 180 10.68 -2.86 -25.65
N LEU A 181 10.99 -3.04 -24.36
CA LEU A 181 10.42 -2.25 -23.27
C LEU A 181 10.78 -0.76 -23.38
N ASP A 182 12.02 -0.44 -23.74
CA ASP A 182 12.44 0.96 -23.95
C ASP A 182 11.76 1.59 -25.16
N ARG A 183 11.56 0.83 -26.24
CA ARG A 183 10.78 1.30 -27.40
C ARG A 183 9.35 1.61 -26.98
N ILE A 184 8.69 0.73 -26.23
CA ILE A 184 7.33 0.97 -25.72
C ILE A 184 7.30 2.22 -24.83
N ALA A 185 8.28 2.38 -23.93
CA ALA A 185 8.40 3.53 -23.04
C ALA A 185 8.69 4.85 -23.77
N GLY A 186 9.21 4.79 -25.01
CA GLY A 186 9.53 5.94 -25.86
C GLY A 186 8.45 6.31 -26.86
N LEU A 187 7.34 5.56 -26.94
CA LEU A 187 6.26 5.88 -27.87
C LEU A 187 5.49 7.13 -27.40
N PRO A 188 5.26 8.13 -28.27
CA PRO A 188 4.61 9.38 -27.91
C PRO A 188 3.08 9.27 -27.70
N GLY A 189 2.51 8.05 -27.80
CA GLY A 189 1.07 7.76 -27.72
C GLY A 189 0.59 6.96 -28.94
N GLY A 190 -0.71 6.66 -29.00
CA GLY A 190 -1.36 6.02 -30.16
C GLY A 190 -1.45 4.49 -30.12
N LEU A 191 -0.97 3.88 -29.03
CA LEU A 191 -1.28 2.49 -28.66
C LEU A 191 -2.65 2.43 -27.99
N THR A 192 -3.42 1.40 -28.29
CA THR A 192 -4.56 1.05 -27.43
C THR A 192 -4.06 0.39 -26.14
N ALA A 193 -4.88 0.42 -25.09
CA ALA A 193 -4.61 -0.32 -23.86
C ALA A 193 -4.47 -1.83 -24.13
N GLY A 194 -5.24 -2.36 -25.09
CA GLY A 194 -5.13 -3.74 -25.58
C GLY A 194 -3.75 -4.02 -26.19
N ASP A 195 -3.25 -3.14 -27.06
CA ASP A 195 -1.95 -3.28 -27.69
C ASP A 195 -0.83 -3.32 -26.63
N LEU A 196 -0.88 -2.44 -25.64
CA LEU A 196 0.09 -2.41 -24.55
C LEU A 196 0.04 -3.70 -23.72
N ILE A 197 -1.16 -4.20 -23.39
CA ILE A 197 -1.33 -5.46 -22.67
C ILE A 197 -0.73 -6.62 -23.46
N ASP A 198 -0.99 -6.70 -24.76
CA ASP A 198 -0.53 -7.82 -25.60
C ASP A 198 1.01 -7.79 -25.75
N LEU A 199 1.61 -6.60 -25.92
CA LEU A 199 3.06 -6.43 -25.95
C LEU A 199 3.75 -6.81 -24.63
N LEU A 200 3.18 -6.40 -23.50
CA LEU A 200 3.71 -6.74 -22.18
C LEU A 200 3.52 -8.23 -21.85
N SER A 201 2.40 -8.82 -22.27
CA SER A 201 2.15 -10.25 -22.10
C SER A 201 3.14 -11.08 -22.91
N TYR A 202 3.51 -10.63 -24.11
CA TYR A 202 4.56 -11.25 -24.90
C TYR A 202 5.93 -11.18 -24.23
N ALA A 203 6.32 -10.00 -23.73
CA ALA A 203 7.56 -9.85 -22.97
C ALA A 203 7.58 -10.78 -21.74
N LEU A 204 6.46 -10.85 -21.00
CA LEU A 204 6.34 -11.72 -19.83
C LEU A 204 6.49 -13.20 -20.19
N SER A 205 5.90 -13.64 -21.32
CA SER A 205 6.04 -15.01 -21.81
C SER A 205 7.50 -15.36 -22.12
N LEU A 206 8.21 -14.50 -22.85
CA LEU A 206 9.63 -14.72 -23.16
C LEU A 206 10.49 -14.81 -21.90
N LEU A 207 10.28 -13.92 -20.93
CA LEU A 207 11.01 -13.96 -19.65
C LEU A 207 10.64 -15.19 -18.81
N SER A 208 9.40 -15.64 -18.89
CA SER A 208 8.98 -16.87 -18.22
C SER A 208 9.65 -18.10 -18.83
N ASP A 209 9.86 -18.14 -20.14
CA ASP A 209 10.61 -19.22 -20.82
C ASP A 209 12.08 -19.23 -20.38
N VAL A 210 12.72 -18.05 -20.31
CA VAL A 210 14.10 -17.90 -19.78
C VAL A 210 14.17 -18.39 -18.33
N ARG A 211 13.23 -17.95 -17.48
CA ARG A 211 13.16 -18.36 -16.06
C ARG A 211 13.05 -19.88 -15.92
N ARG A 212 12.20 -20.51 -16.73
CA ARG A 212 11.95 -21.97 -16.70
C ARG A 212 13.17 -22.74 -17.18
N ALA A 213 13.78 -22.34 -18.31
CA ALA A 213 14.99 -22.97 -18.85
C ALA A 213 16.16 -22.91 -17.86
N ARG A 214 16.35 -21.76 -17.20
CA ARG A 214 17.37 -21.57 -16.16
C ARG A 214 17.06 -22.31 -14.85
N GLY A 215 15.78 -22.44 -14.52
CA GLY A 215 15.24 -23.06 -13.31
C GLY A 215 15.16 -24.58 -13.34
N GLY A 216 15.34 -25.22 -14.51
CA GLY A 216 15.31 -26.68 -14.65
C GLY A 216 13.92 -27.29 -14.50
N VAL A 217 12.86 -26.54 -14.78
CA VAL A 217 11.47 -27.03 -14.72
C VAL A 217 11.14 -27.69 -16.06
N GLU A 218 11.04 -29.02 -16.10
CA GLU A 218 10.54 -29.75 -17.27
C GLU A 218 9.04 -29.46 -17.46
N LEU A 219 8.65 -29.10 -18.68
CA LEU A 219 7.25 -28.95 -19.09
C LEU A 219 6.97 -29.70 -20.38
N ASP A 220 5.73 -30.17 -20.48
CA ASP A 220 5.13 -30.73 -21.68
C ASP A 220 5.25 -29.74 -22.85
N LYS A 221 6.07 -30.12 -23.84
CA LYS A 221 6.47 -29.28 -24.96
C LYS A 221 5.29 -28.78 -25.80
N GLU A 222 4.17 -29.50 -25.80
CA GLU A 222 3.01 -29.18 -26.63
C GLU A 222 2.24 -27.95 -26.13
N SER A 223 2.09 -27.81 -24.80
CA SER A 223 1.42 -26.66 -24.18
C SER A 223 2.18 -25.34 -24.40
N LEU A 224 3.52 -25.40 -24.38
CA LEU A 224 4.42 -24.26 -24.60
C LEU A 224 4.39 -23.77 -26.05
N ILE A 225 4.43 -24.70 -27.00
CA ILE A 225 4.32 -24.37 -28.43
C ILE A 225 2.98 -23.67 -28.68
N LEU A 226 1.90 -24.13 -28.05
CA LEU A 226 0.57 -23.56 -28.22
C LEU A 226 0.46 -22.12 -27.67
N GLU A 227 0.95 -21.86 -26.46
CA GLU A 227 0.92 -20.52 -25.85
C GLU A 227 1.78 -19.52 -26.65
N ASN A 228 2.97 -19.95 -27.10
CA ASN A 228 3.86 -19.12 -27.91
C ASN A 228 3.29 -18.85 -29.32
N ILE A 229 2.62 -19.83 -29.94
CA ILE A 229 1.89 -19.64 -31.21
C ILE A 229 0.75 -18.66 -31.05
N ILE A 230 -0.04 -18.75 -29.97
CA ILE A 230 -1.16 -17.84 -29.71
C ILE A 230 -0.67 -16.40 -29.51
N LEU A 231 0.40 -16.21 -28.74
CA LEU A 231 0.97 -14.88 -28.51
C LEU A 231 1.58 -14.29 -29.79
N LYS A 232 2.32 -15.10 -30.57
CA LYS A 232 2.86 -14.67 -31.87
C LYS A 232 1.77 -14.35 -32.88
N SER A 233 0.69 -15.13 -32.94
CA SER A 233 -0.42 -14.86 -33.87
C SER A 233 -1.17 -13.58 -33.51
N ARG A 234 -1.36 -13.29 -32.21
CA ARG A 234 -1.91 -12.00 -31.74
C ARG A 234 -1.02 -10.82 -32.10
N LEU A 235 0.30 -10.97 -31.97
CA LEU A 235 1.28 -9.95 -32.36
C LEU A 235 1.27 -9.68 -33.87
N VAL A 236 1.23 -10.73 -34.69
CA VAL A 236 1.10 -10.59 -36.15
C VAL A 236 -0.22 -9.91 -36.50
N SER A 237 -1.33 -10.27 -35.83
CA SER A 237 -2.62 -9.62 -36.04
C SER A 237 -2.59 -8.13 -35.70
N LEU A 238 -1.93 -7.74 -34.60
CA LEU A 238 -1.73 -6.34 -34.21
C LEU A 238 -0.91 -5.56 -35.24
N ILE A 239 0.20 -6.16 -35.70
CA ILE A 239 1.06 -5.57 -36.73
C ILE A 239 0.29 -5.39 -38.04
N CYS A 240 -0.47 -6.41 -38.47
CA CYS A 240 -1.26 -6.35 -39.70
C CYS A 240 -2.40 -5.32 -39.62
N GLN A 241 -3.05 -5.17 -38.47
CA GLN A 241 -4.08 -4.13 -38.29
C GLN A 241 -3.50 -2.72 -38.39
N LYS A 242 -2.29 -2.48 -37.88
CA LYS A 242 -1.63 -1.16 -37.93
C LYS A 242 -0.95 -0.83 -39.27
N ILE A 243 -0.70 -1.83 -40.13
CA ILE A 243 -0.12 -1.62 -41.48
C ILE A 243 -1.21 -1.39 -42.54
N CYS A 244 -2.45 -1.85 -42.29
CA CYS A 244 -3.57 -1.74 -43.21
C CYS A 244 -4.44 -0.49 -43.02
N ASP A 245 -4.13 0.35 -42.03
CA ASP A 245 -4.63 1.73 -41.84
C ASP A 245 -3.61 2.75 -42.36
#